data_AF-A0A3A0UVW4-F1
#
_entry.id   AF-A0A3A0UVW4-F1
#
_cell.length_a   1.000
_cell.length_b   1.000
_cell.length_c   1.000
_cell.angle_alpha   90.00
_cell.angle_beta   90.00
_cell.angle_gamma   90.00
#
_symmetry.space_group_name_H-M   'P 1'
#
loop_
_entity.id
_entity.type
_entity.pdbx_description
1 polymer ?
#
loop_
_entity_poly.entity_id
_entity_poly.type
_entity_poly.pdbx_seq_one_letter_code
_entity_poly.pdbx_strand_id
1 'polypeptide(L)' 'LNTLDVKIVIGGMYEYGLSRYFTAMLAQYADYPSDITPEGYYYEVDMINQAGILKGGSIYFEPPVVNHKILNFIC' A
#
# COMPACT_ATOMS: atom_id res chain seq x y z
N LEU A 1 -9.17 9.42 19.29
CA LEU A 1 -8.48 8.11 19.35
C LEU A 1 -7.51 8.07 20.54
N ASN A 2 -6.64 9.07 20.73
CA ASN A 2 -5.72 9.17 21.88
C ASN A 2 -6.35 9.22 23.29
N THR A 3 -7.68 9.23 23.40
CA THR A 3 -8.42 9.26 24.67
C THR A 3 -8.89 7.87 25.13
N LEU A 4 -8.83 6.88 24.23
CA LEU A 4 -9.03 5.48 24.55
C LEU A 4 -7.64 4.85 24.50
N ASP A 5 -7.21 4.16 25.56
CA ASP A 5 -5.91 3.51 25.65
C ASP A 5 -5.86 2.30 24.70
N VAL A 6 -5.81 2.58 23.40
CA VAL A 6 -5.86 1.60 22.32
C VAL A 6 -4.62 1.76 21.45
N LYS A 7 -4.13 0.62 20.94
CA LYS A 7 -3.03 0.56 19.98
C LYS A 7 -3.57 0.41 18.57
N ILE A 8 -2.96 1.13 17.63
CA ILE A 8 -3.42 1.24 16.26
C ILE A 8 -2.49 0.46 15.32
N VAL A 9 -3.10 -0.32 14.43
CA VAL A 9 -2.48 -0.93 13.25
C VAL A 9 -3.21 -0.37 12.05
N ILE A 10 -2.47 0.06 11.03
CA ILE A 10 -3.05 0.52 9.77
C ILE A 10 -3.03 -0.66 8.79
N GLY A 11 -4.08 -0.78 7.98
CA GLY A 11 -4.22 -1.90 7.07
C GLY A 11 -4.96 -1.51 5.80
N GLY A 12 -4.64 -2.24 4.74
CA GLY A 12 -5.29 -2.14 3.44
C GLY A 12 -6.33 -3.24 3.23
N MET A 13 -7.14 -3.12 2.17
CA MET A 13 -8.07 -4.18 1.77
C MET A 13 -8.16 -4.25 0.24
N TYR A 14 -7.58 -5.32 -0.34
CA TYR A 14 -7.60 -5.60 -1.79
C TYR A 14 -7.18 -4.39 -2.66
N GLU A 15 -6.16 -3.67 -2.22
CA GLU A 15 -5.75 -2.42 -2.86
C GLU A 15 -4.90 -2.67 -4.11
N TYR A 16 -5.18 -1.92 -5.18
CA TYR A 16 -4.19 -1.60 -6.21
C TYR A 16 -3.16 -0.60 -5.66
N GLY A 17 -2.05 -0.45 -6.37
CA GLY A 17 -0.87 0.27 -5.90
C GLY A 17 -1.10 1.74 -5.53
N LEU A 18 -2.13 2.39 -6.09
CA LEU A 18 -2.43 3.79 -5.79
C LEU A 18 -2.88 3.97 -4.35
N SER A 19 -3.87 3.19 -3.91
CA SER A 19 -4.38 3.24 -2.53
C SER A 19 -3.33 2.70 -1.56
N ARG A 20 -2.69 1.58 -1.93
CA ARG A 20 -1.65 0.93 -1.12
C ARG A 20 -0.50 1.88 -0.73
N TYR A 21 -0.10 2.78 -1.63
CA TYR A 21 0.89 3.81 -1.32
C TYR A 21 0.46 4.69 -0.13
N PHE A 22 -0.79 5.15 -0.11
CA PHE A 22 -1.29 6.01 0.98
C PHE A 22 -1.48 5.22 2.28
N THR A 23 -1.92 3.97 2.20
CA THR A 23 -1.96 3.06 3.36
C THR A 23 -0.57 2.90 3.98
N ALA A 24 0.47 2.69 3.16
CA ALA A 24 1.85 2.62 3.61
C ALA A 24 2.39 3.95 4.15
N MET A 25 2.01 5.08 3.54
CA MET A 25 2.39 6.40 4.03
C MET A 25 1.78 6.69 5.41
N LEU A 26 0.53 6.28 5.65
CA LEU A 26 -0.14 6.47 6.94
C LEU A 26 0.41 5.53 8.02
N ALA A 27 0.94 4.36 7.66
CA ALA A 27 1.49 3.38 8.59
C ALA A 27 2.59 3.94 9.53
N GLN A 28 3.27 5.03 9.15
CA GLN A 28 4.23 5.72 10.02
C GLN A 28 3.59 6.29 11.31
N TYR A 29 2.27 6.41 11.35
CA TYR A 29 1.51 6.90 12.51
C TYR A 29 0.91 5.77 13.37
N ALA A 30 1.15 4.50 13.01
CA ALA A 30 0.66 3.34 13.77
C ALA A 30 1.56 3.03 14.98
N ASP A 31 1.01 2.36 15.98
CA ASP A 31 1.78 1.89 17.15
C ASP A 31 2.60 0.63 16.82
N TYR A 32 2.18 -0.13 15.81
CA TYR A 32 2.78 -1.41 15.41
C TYR A 32 3.05 -1.46 13.90
N PRO A 33 3.91 -2.40 13.43
CA PRO A 33 4.02 -2.70 12.01
C PRO A 33 2.65 -2.91 11.39
N SER A 34 2.38 -2.16 10.34
CA SER A 34 1.07 -2.09 9.68
C SER A 34 0.90 -3.21 8.64
N ASP A 35 -0.35 -3.61 8.43
CA ASP A 35 -0.73 -4.69 7.52
C ASP A 35 -0.80 -4.17 6.08
N ILE A 36 0.38 -4.08 5.46
CA ILE A 36 0.56 -3.60 4.09
C ILE A 36 0.89 -4.79 3.21
N THR A 37 0.01 -5.07 2.26
CA THR A 37 0.24 -6.15 1.28
C THR A 37 1.30 -5.74 0.26
N PRO A 38 2.29 -6.59 -0.07
CA PRO A 38 3.30 -6.29 -1.09
C PRO A 38 2.71 -6.30 -2.52
N GLU A 39 3.43 -5.68 -3.45
CA GLU A 39 3.13 -5.72 -4.88
C GLU A 39 3.09 -7.17 -5.42
N GLY A 40 2.18 -7.44 -6.35
CA GLY A 40 2.04 -8.76 -6.98
C GLY A 40 1.31 -9.81 -6.14
N TYR A 41 0.88 -9.50 -4.91
CA TYR A 41 0.20 -10.49 -4.06
C TYR A 41 -1.23 -10.83 -4.53
N TYR A 42 -2.03 -9.80 -4.86
CA TYR A 42 -3.42 -9.99 -5.32
C TYR A 42 -3.56 -9.93 -6.84
N TYR A 43 -2.77 -9.10 -7.51
CA TYR A 43 -2.92 -8.76 -8.92
C TYR A 43 -1.61 -8.94 -9.66
N GLU A 44 -1.62 -9.67 -10.76
CA GLU A 44 -0.46 -9.81 -11.66
C GLU A 44 -0.16 -8.50 -12.41
N VAL A 45 -1.20 -7.69 -12.66
CA VAL A 45 -1.11 -6.39 -13.35
C VAL A 45 -1.68 -5.31 -12.45
N ASP A 46 -0.91 -4.24 -12.24
CA ASP A 46 -1.30 -3.06 -11.47
C ASP A 46 -1.13 -1.80 -12.34
N MET A 47 -1.95 -0.79 -12.11
CA MET A 47 -1.87 0.50 -12.79
C MET A 47 -0.76 1.39 -12.25
N ILE A 48 -0.22 1.07 -11.06
CA ILE A 48 0.96 1.70 -10.49
C ILE A 48 2.12 0.71 -10.52
N ASN A 49 3.25 1.13 -11.09
CA ASN A 49 4.49 0.34 -11.01
C ASN A 49 5.19 0.59 -9.67
N GLN A 50 5.86 -0.42 -9.12
CA GLN A 50 6.74 -0.28 -7.95
C GLN A 50 6.00 0.15 -6.67
N ALA A 51 4.74 -0.26 -6.52
CA ALA A 51 3.92 0.06 -5.37
C ALA A 51 4.00 -1.05 -4.30
N GLY A 52 5.17 -1.20 -3.67
CA GLY A 52 5.36 -2.10 -2.55
C GLY A 52 6.38 -3.21 -2.82
N ILE A 53 7.60 -2.84 -3.20
CA ILE A 53 8.70 -3.77 -3.48
C ILE A 53 9.27 -4.31 -2.16
N LEU A 54 9.26 -5.64 -1.99
CA LEU A 54 9.88 -6.28 -0.84
C LEU A 54 11.41 -6.28 -0.99
N LYS A 55 12.12 -5.60 -0.09
CA LYS A 55 13.60 -5.56 -0.07
C LYS A 55 14.10 -5.58 1.37
N GLY A 56 14.92 -6.57 1.72
CA GLY A 56 15.56 -6.64 3.04
C GLY A 56 14.57 -6.68 4.22
N GLY A 57 13.40 -7.31 4.06
CA GLY A 57 12.38 -7.41 5.12
C GLY A 57 11.51 -6.16 5.29
N SER A 58 11.65 -5.16 4.42
CA SER A 58 10.79 -3.97 4.38
C SER A 58 10.13 -3.81 3.02
N ILE A 59 9.02 -3.08 2.99
CA ILE A 59 8.27 -2.80 1.76
C ILE A 59 8.57 -1.36 1.36
N TYR A 60 9.05 -1.17 0.12
CA TYR A 60 9.46 0.12 -0.41
C TYR A 60 8.42 0.65 -1.39
N PHE A 61 8.21 1.97 -1.34
CA PHE A 61 7.25 2.68 -2.15
C PHE A 61 7.92 3.91 -2.77
N GLU A 62 7.64 4.14 -4.05
CA GLU A 62 7.91 5.40 -4.76
C GLU A 62 6.60 6.19 -4.90
N PRO A 63 6.66 7.53 -5.05
CA PRO A 63 5.46 8.33 -5.33
C PRO A 63 4.67 7.74 -6.51
N PRO A 64 3.36 7.48 -6.35
CA PRO A 64 2.62 6.67 -7.31
C PRO A 64 2.32 7.48 -8.58
N VAL A 65 2.58 6.90 -9.74
CA VAL A 65 2.22 7.47 -11.05
C VAL A 65 1.30 6.50 -11.78
N VAL A 66 0.11 6.98 -12.15
CA VAL A 66 -0.93 6.17 -12.81
C VAL A 66 -0.53 5.89 -14.26
N ASN A 67 -0.49 4.61 -14.63
CA ASN A 67 -0.36 4.18 -16.01
C ASN A 67 -1.74 4.16 -16.69
N HIS A 68 -2.06 5.23 -17.41
CA HIS A 68 -3.33 5.38 -18.13
C HIS A 68 -3.60 4.28 -19.17
N LYS A 69 -2.55 3.68 -19.76
CA LYS A 69 -2.75 2.59 -20.73
C LYS A 69 -3.29 1.32 -20.05
N ILE A 70 -2.80 1.03 -18.85
CA ILE A 70 -3.26 -0.10 -18.04
C ILE A 70 -4.64 0.22 -17.43
N LEU A 71 -4.83 1.46 -16.95
CA LEU A 71 -6.12 1.89 -16.42
C LEU A 71 -7.26 1.66 -17.42
N ASN A 72 -7.08 2.05 -18.68
CA ASN A 72 -8.06 1.85 -19.75
C ASN A 72 -8.27 0.37 -20.16
N PHE A 73 -7.43 -0.55 -19.66
CA PHE A 73 -7.56 -1.99 -19.90
C PHE A 73 -8.24 -2.71 -18.72
N ILE A 74 -8.07 -2.20 -17.51
CA ILE A 74 -8.67 -2.78 -16.29
C ILE A 74 -10.05 -2.15 -15.98
N CYS A 75 -10.32 -0.92 -16.41
CA CYS A 75 -11.62 -0.25 -16.33
C CYS A 75 -12.34 -0.27 -17.68
#